data_AF-A0A2E8SQE1-F1
#
_entry.id   AF-A0A2E8SQE1-F1
#
_cell.length_a   1.000
_cell.length_b   1.000
_cell.length_c   1.000
_cell.angle_alpha   90.00
_cell.angle_beta   90.00
_cell.angle_gamma   90.00
#
_symmetry.space_group_name_H-M   'P 1'
#
loop_
_entity.id
_entity.type
_entity.pdbx_description
1 polymer ?
#
loop_
_entity_poly.entity_id
_entity_poly.type
_entity_poly.pdbx_seq_one_letter_code
_entity_poly.pdbx_strand_id
1 'polypeptide(L)'
;TAQFDLLQETWRLTNLQDCRAGSSVNLERSLEAGGRLGGHFVTGHIDGMGKIVSWEQKGEDHQLQIAASDDVMRYIVHKGSVAVDGISLTVASVEKDSFTIWIIPHTFEETALKERAVGDAVNLESDILGKYVERFAAR
;
A
#
# COMPACT_ATOMS: atom_id res chain seq x y z
N THR A 1 7.66 -8.87 22.49
CA THR A 1 7.54 -7.44 22.09
C THR A 1 8.75 -7.09 21.25
N ALA A 2 8.55 -6.31 20.18
CA ALA A 2 9.61 -5.76 19.35
C ALA A 2 9.59 -4.22 19.48
N GLN A 3 10.72 -3.57 19.22
CA GLN A 3 10.88 -2.12 19.26
C GLN A 3 11.59 -1.66 17.98
N PHE A 4 11.19 -0.50 17.48
CA PHE A 4 11.70 0.08 16.24
C PHE A 4 11.95 1.57 16.46
N ASP A 5 13.06 2.06 15.93
CA ASP A 5 13.35 3.49 15.86
C ASP A 5 12.93 4.02 14.49
N LEU A 6 12.29 5.19 14.47
CA LEU A 6 11.85 5.84 13.24
C LEU A 6 12.75 7.02 12.91
N LEU A 7 13.19 7.07 11.66
CA LEU A 7 13.82 8.26 11.12
C LEU A 7 12.75 9.34 10.83
N GLN A 8 13.17 10.60 10.78
CA GLN A 8 12.27 11.71 10.46
C GLN A 8 11.59 11.53 9.09
N GLU A 9 12.28 10.95 8.12
CA GLU A 9 11.71 10.67 6.80
C GLU A 9 10.57 9.65 6.88
N THR A 10 10.74 8.56 7.62
CA THR A 10 9.69 7.57 7.87
C THR A 10 8.50 8.21 8.59
N TRP A 11 8.75 9.04 9.60
CA TRP A 11 7.70 9.75 10.31
C TRP A 11 6.87 10.68 9.39
N ARG A 12 7.54 11.36 8.45
CA ARG A 12 6.92 12.31 7.52
C ARG A 12 6.14 11.63 6.39
N LEU A 13 6.66 10.52 5.86
CA LEU A 13 6.11 9.87 4.66
C LEU A 13 5.07 8.79 4.94
N THR A 14 4.87 8.42 6.20
CA THR A 14 3.99 7.30 6.56
C THR A 14 2.89 7.70 7.53
N ASN A 15 1.83 6.90 7.55
CA ASN A 15 0.72 7.02 8.50
C ASN A 15 1.08 6.61 9.94
N LEU A 16 2.35 6.28 10.23
CA LEU A 16 2.82 5.96 11.58
C LEU A 16 2.66 7.14 12.54
N GLN A 17 2.62 8.37 12.02
CA GLN A 17 2.33 9.57 12.82
C GLN A 17 0.92 9.58 13.42
N ASP A 18 -0.02 8.84 12.83
CA ASP A 18 -1.40 8.75 13.28
C ASP A 18 -1.63 7.54 14.21
N CYS A 19 -0.61 6.70 14.41
CA CYS A 19 -0.68 5.54 15.29
C CYS A 19 -0.71 5.96 16.76
N ARG A 20 -1.56 5.28 17.54
CA ARG A 20 -1.66 5.44 18.99
C ARG A 20 -1.51 4.08 19.68
N ALA A 21 -1.33 4.09 21.00
CA ALA A 21 -1.34 2.86 21.78
C ALA A 21 -2.63 2.08 21.50
N GLY A 22 -2.49 0.82 21.09
CA GLY A 22 -3.59 -0.07 20.71
C GLY A 22 -3.96 -0.07 19.22
N SER A 23 -3.33 0.77 18.38
CA SER A 23 -3.51 0.69 16.92
C SER A 23 -3.00 -0.64 16.36
N SER A 24 -3.75 -1.24 15.44
CA SER A 24 -3.28 -2.37 14.64
C SER A 24 -2.36 -1.91 13.51
N VAL A 25 -1.32 -2.70 13.24
CA VAL A 25 -0.38 -2.50 12.13
C VAL A 25 -0.11 -3.82 11.42
N ASN A 26 0.14 -3.77 10.12
CA ASN A 26 0.58 -4.94 9.36
C ASN A 26 2.06 -5.21 9.62
N LEU A 27 2.42 -6.48 9.77
CA LEU A 27 3.80 -6.91 9.95
C LEU A 27 4.11 -8.04 8.98
N GLU A 28 5.19 -7.89 8.22
CA GLU A 28 5.77 -8.93 7.37
C GLU A 28 7.26 -9.06 7.69
N ARG A 29 7.75 -10.29 7.80
CA ARG A 29 9.19 -10.54 7.99
C ARG A 29 9.91 -10.41 6.66
N SER A 30 11.15 -9.95 6.68
CA SER A 30 12.01 -10.00 5.50
C SER A 30 12.09 -11.40 4.92
N LEU A 31 12.01 -11.51 3.60
CA LEU A 31 12.04 -12.77 2.88
C LEU A 31 13.43 -13.43 3.02
N GLU A 32 13.47 -14.70 3.38
CA GLU A 32 14.71 -15.49 3.41
C GLU A 32 15.26 -15.74 2.00
N ALA A 33 16.57 -15.89 1.88
CA ALA A 33 17.20 -16.24 0.61
C ALA A 33 16.65 -17.58 0.09
N GLY A 34 16.13 -17.60 -1.14
CA GLY A 34 15.46 -18.78 -1.72
C GLY A 34 14.02 -19.00 -1.22
N GLY A 35 13.49 -18.08 -0.42
CA GLY A 35 12.10 -18.09 0.02
C GLY A 35 11.10 -17.91 -1.14
N ARG A 36 9.84 -18.28 -0.88
CA ARG A 36 8.76 -18.14 -1.85
C ARG A 36 8.24 -16.69 -1.87
N LEU A 37 8.28 -16.06 -3.04
CA LEU A 37 7.66 -14.75 -3.29
C LEU A 37 6.23 -14.95 -3.80
N GLY A 38 5.23 -14.64 -2.97
CA GLY A 38 3.80 -14.83 -3.31
C GLY A 38 3.12 -13.62 -3.95
N GLY A 39 3.62 -12.41 -3.69
CA GLY A 39 3.13 -11.16 -4.26
C GLY A 39 4.09 -10.58 -5.31
N HIS A 40 4.44 -9.30 -5.14
CA HIS A 40 5.48 -8.62 -5.93
C HIS A 40 6.65 -8.18 -5.04
N PHE A 41 7.64 -7.51 -5.62
CA PHE A 41 8.76 -6.96 -4.85
C PHE A 41 8.30 -5.75 -4.02
N VAL A 42 8.08 -5.99 -2.72
CA VAL A 42 7.84 -4.96 -1.71
C VAL A 42 9.15 -4.76 -0.95
N THR A 43 9.70 -3.55 -1.01
CA THR A 43 11.00 -3.17 -0.44
C THR A 43 10.87 -2.55 0.94
N GLY A 44 9.68 -2.07 1.32
CA GLY A 44 9.45 -1.34 2.56
C GLY A 44 9.80 0.16 2.47
N HIS A 45 10.05 0.67 1.26
CA HIS A 45 10.32 2.08 1.02
C HIS A 45 9.04 2.77 0.53
N ILE A 46 8.31 3.37 1.47
CA ILE A 46 7.06 4.07 1.21
C ILE A 46 7.33 5.32 0.34
N ASP A 47 6.58 5.44 -0.74
CA ASP A 47 6.64 6.59 -1.66
C ASP A 47 5.84 7.79 -1.14
N GLY A 48 4.76 7.50 -0.42
CA GLY A 48 3.94 8.50 0.24
C GLY A 48 2.66 7.90 0.80
N MET A 49 1.80 8.77 1.32
CA MET A 49 0.49 8.38 1.82
C MET A 49 -0.58 8.58 0.74
N GLY A 50 -1.50 7.63 0.67
CA GLY A 50 -2.79 7.78 0.02
C GLY A 50 -3.90 8.02 1.04
N LYS A 51 -5.07 8.43 0.56
CA LYS A 51 -6.28 8.60 1.35
C LYS A 51 -7.40 7.72 0.81
N ILE A 52 -8.02 6.92 1.67
CA ILE A 52 -9.20 6.15 1.29
C ILE A 52 -10.35 7.12 1.02
N VAL A 53 -10.85 7.16 -0.21
CA VAL A 53 -11.96 8.03 -0.63
C VAL A 53 -13.28 7.27 -0.82
N SER A 54 -13.22 5.96 -1.06
CA SER A 54 -14.39 5.07 -1.06
C SER A 54 -14.03 3.71 -0.46
N TRP A 55 -15.00 3.11 0.24
CA TRP A 55 -14.93 1.79 0.83
C TRP A 55 -16.29 1.11 0.72
N GLU A 56 -16.42 0.15 -0.19
CA GLU A 56 -17.68 -0.51 -0.48
C GLU A 56 -17.57 -2.02 -0.37
N GLN A 57 -18.47 -2.65 0.36
CA GLN A 57 -18.61 -4.11 0.35
C GLN A 57 -19.40 -4.53 -0.89
N LYS A 58 -18.88 -5.50 -1.63
CA LYS A 58 -19.42 -6.02 -2.89
C LYS A 58 -19.52 -7.55 -2.80
N GLY A 59 -20.61 -8.02 -2.18
CA GLY A 59 -20.72 -9.43 -1.82
C GLY A 59 -19.80 -9.73 -0.64
N GLU A 60 -18.91 -10.71 -0.80
CA GLU A 60 -17.91 -11.06 0.21
C GLU A 60 -16.65 -10.20 0.11
N ASP A 61 -16.37 -9.62 -1.05
CA ASP A 61 -15.19 -8.79 -1.27
C ASP A 61 -15.43 -7.32 -0.88
N HIS A 62 -14.35 -6.58 -0.70
CA HIS A 62 -14.36 -5.13 -0.54
C HIS A 62 -13.68 -4.44 -1.71
N GLN A 63 -14.24 -3.33 -2.14
CA GLN A 63 -13.66 -2.43 -3.12
C GLN A 63 -13.24 -1.14 -2.43
N LEU A 64 -11.96 -0.80 -2.55
CA LEU A 64 -11.39 0.40 -1.98
C LEU A 64 -10.91 1.31 -3.11
N GLN A 65 -11.25 2.59 -3.02
CA GLN A 65 -10.68 3.62 -3.87
C GLN A 65 -9.78 4.52 -3.03
N ILE A 66 -8.53 4.70 -3.48
CA ILE A 66 -7.50 5.44 -2.78
C ILE A 66 -7.05 6.61 -3.67
N ALA A 67 -7.16 7.83 -3.17
CA ALA A 67 -6.59 9.00 -3.78
C ALA A 67 -5.12 9.16 -3.37
N ALA A 68 -4.27 9.61 -4.29
CA ALA A 68 -2.85 9.80 -4.03
C ALA A 68 -2.28 10.95 -4.86
N SER A 69 -1.09 11.43 -4.48
CA SER A 69 -0.39 12.47 -5.23
C SER A 69 0.08 12.00 -6.61
N ASP A 70 0.27 12.93 -7.55
CA ASP A 70 0.77 12.65 -8.90
C ASP A 70 2.10 11.88 -8.91
N ASP A 71 2.97 12.14 -7.93
CA ASP A 71 4.26 11.47 -7.77
C ASP A 71 4.14 9.96 -7.49
N VAL A 72 3.06 9.54 -6.82
CA VAL A 72 2.74 8.13 -6.61
C VAL A 72 1.93 7.60 -7.80
N MET A 73 0.91 8.34 -8.24
CA MET A 73 -0.02 7.93 -9.29
C MET A 73 0.66 7.60 -10.62
N ARG A 74 1.74 8.30 -10.97
CA ARG A 74 2.55 8.03 -12.17
C ARG A 74 3.14 6.63 -12.26
N TYR A 75 3.24 5.91 -11.14
CA TYR A 75 3.70 4.52 -11.10
C TYR A 75 2.57 3.50 -10.90
N ILE A 76 1.32 3.97 -10.74
CA ILE A 76 0.15 3.11 -10.62
C ILE A 76 -0.36 2.77 -12.02
N VAL A 77 -0.41 1.48 -12.33
CA VAL A 77 -0.81 0.97 -13.65
C VAL A 77 -1.97 -0.01 -13.48
N HIS A 78 -2.98 0.06 -14.37
CA HIS A 78 -4.07 -0.93 -14.39
C HIS A 78 -3.52 -2.35 -14.56
N LYS A 79 -3.98 -3.29 -13.72
CA LYS A 79 -3.45 -4.66 -13.58
C LYS A 79 -1.99 -4.74 -13.10
N GLY A 80 -1.40 -3.63 -12.71
CA GLY A 80 -0.11 -3.58 -12.02
C GLY A 80 -0.23 -3.93 -10.54
N SER A 81 0.94 -4.07 -9.91
CA SER A 81 1.06 -4.28 -8.48
C SER A 81 1.22 -2.96 -7.73
N VAL A 82 0.69 -2.91 -6.51
CA VAL A 82 0.92 -1.82 -5.55
C VAL A 82 0.91 -2.41 -4.15
N ALA A 83 1.75 -1.90 -3.25
CA ALA A 83 1.65 -2.24 -1.83
C ALA A 83 0.86 -1.15 -1.08
N VAL A 84 -0.17 -1.56 -0.35
CA VAL A 84 -0.99 -0.67 0.50
C VAL A 84 -0.88 -1.13 1.95
N ASP A 85 -0.34 -0.29 2.83
CA ASP A 85 0.03 -0.65 4.20
C ASP A 85 0.85 -1.97 4.24
N GLY A 86 1.75 -2.15 3.27
CA GLY A 86 2.60 -3.34 3.11
C GLY A 86 1.93 -4.54 2.43
N ILE A 87 0.63 -4.48 2.12
CA ILE A 87 -0.10 -5.58 1.49
C ILE A 87 0.07 -5.49 -0.03
N SER A 88 0.64 -6.52 -0.64
CA SER A 88 0.71 -6.63 -2.11
C SER A 88 -0.66 -6.84 -2.72
N LEU A 89 -1.11 -5.90 -3.56
CA LEU A 89 -2.44 -5.89 -4.18
C LEU A 89 -2.37 -5.62 -5.68
N THR A 90 -3.44 -5.98 -6.38
CA THR A 90 -3.61 -5.71 -7.82
C THR A 90 -4.49 -4.50 -8.05
N VAL A 91 -4.02 -3.57 -8.86
CA VAL A 91 -4.77 -2.38 -9.26
C VAL A 91 -5.89 -2.77 -10.23
N ALA A 92 -7.13 -2.51 -9.82
CA ALA A 92 -8.34 -2.86 -10.55
C ALA A 92 -8.74 -1.79 -11.58
N SER A 93 -8.55 -0.52 -11.26
CA SER A 93 -8.73 0.62 -12.18
C SER A 93 -7.86 1.79 -11.74
N VAL A 94 -7.58 2.70 -12.68
CA VAL A 94 -6.80 3.92 -12.44
C VAL A 94 -7.60 5.09 -13.00
N GLU A 95 -7.83 6.07 -12.14
CA GLU A 95 -8.39 7.38 -12.48
C GLU A 95 -7.29 8.44 -12.44
N LYS A 96 -7.65 9.72 -12.64
CA LYS A 96 -6.67 10.82 -12.68
C LYS A 96 -5.85 10.96 -11.40
N ASP A 97 -6.51 10.92 -10.24
CA ASP A 97 -5.95 11.22 -8.92
C ASP A 97 -6.19 10.09 -7.90
N SER A 98 -6.70 8.95 -8.37
CA SER A 98 -7.03 7.81 -7.52
C SER A 98 -6.99 6.50 -8.28
N PHE A 99 -6.94 5.40 -7.54
CA PHE A 99 -6.98 4.05 -8.08
C PHE A 99 -7.83 3.16 -7.20
N THR A 100 -8.28 2.05 -7.78
CA THR A 100 -9.15 1.09 -7.10
C THR A 100 -8.45 -0.25 -6.93
N ILE A 101 -8.68 -0.91 -5.80
CA ILE A 101 -8.20 -2.26 -5.48
C ILE A 101 -9.37 -3.10 -4.94
N TRP A 102 -9.24 -4.42 -5.11
CA TRP A 102 -10.15 -5.39 -4.51
C TRP A 102 -9.47 -6.10 -3.34
N ILE A 103 -10.19 -6.26 -2.24
CA ILE A 103 -9.76 -6.95 -1.04
C ILE A 103 -10.68 -8.14 -0.81
N ILE A 104 -10.09 -9.34 -0.83
CA ILE A 104 -10.81 -10.58 -0.53
C ILE A 104 -11.03 -10.73 0.98
N PRO A 105 -12.01 -11.55 1.44
CA PRO A 105 -12.31 -11.74 2.87
C PRO A 105 -11.08 -12.04 3.72
N HIS A 106 -10.22 -12.96 3.27
CA HIS A 106 -9.03 -13.35 4.02
C HIS A 106 -8.07 -12.17 4.25
N THR A 107 -7.84 -11.34 3.23
CA THR A 107 -6.99 -10.14 3.35
C THR A 107 -7.63 -9.12 4.29
N PHE A 108 -8.95 -8.94 4.24
CA PHE A 108 -9.64 -8.04 5.15
C PHE A 108 -9.52 -8.50 6.61
N GLU A 109 -9.72 -9.79 6.88
CA GLU A 109 -9.71 -10.37 8.23
C GLU A 109 -8.30 -10.40 8.87
N GLU A 110 -7.28 -10.74 8.08
CA GLU A 110 -5.91 -10.96 8.55
C GLU A 110 -5.04 -9.70 8.58
N THR A 111 -5.55 -8.55 8.12
CA THR A 111 -4.78 -7.31 8.06
C THR A 111 -5.43 -6.18 8.87
N ALA A 112 -4.67 -5.11 9.10
CA ALA A 112 -5.14 -3.90 9.75
C ALA A 112 -6.20 -3.13 8.92
N LEU A 113 -6.48 -3.56 7.67
CA LEU A 113 -7.51 -2.97 6.83
C LEU A 113 -8.90 -3.01 7.47
N LYS A 114 -9.20 -4.00 8.31
CA LYS A 114 -10.48 -4.08 9.03
C LYS A 114 -10.76 -2.93 10.01
N GLU A 115 -9.72 -2.21 10.41
CA GLU A 115 -9.84 -1.03 11.28
C GLU A 115 -9.84 0.29 10.50
N ARG A 116 -9.71 0.23 9.16
CA ARG A 116 -9.69 1.41 8.31
C ARG A 116 -11.09 1.83 7.88
N ALA A 117 -11.25 3.13 7.64
CA ALA A 117 -12.46 3.72 7.11
C ALA A 117 -12.15 4.77 6.02
N VAL A 118 -13.19 5.23 5.33
CA VAL A 118 -13.09 6.38 4.43
C VAL A 118 -12.56 7.59 5.20
N GLY A 119 -11.54 8.22 4.64
CA GLY A 119 -10.84 9.35 5.25
C GLY A 119 -9.46 8.99 5.80
N ASP A 120 -9.21 7.73 6.11
CA ASP A 120 -7.94 7.29 6.70
C ASP A 120 -6.79 7.31 5.69
N ALA A 121 -5.58 7.54 6.20
CA ALA A 121 -4.35 7.48 5.45
C ALA A 121 -3.80 6.05 5.38
N VAL A 122 -3.26 5.68 4.21
CA VAL A 122 -2.59 4.40 3.95
C VAL A 122 -1.21 4.65 3.37
N ASN A 123 -0.23 3.83 3.74
CA ASN A 123 1.10 3.88 3.16
C ASN A 123 1.08 3.24 1.77
N LEU A 124 1.64 3.93 0.78
CA LEU A 124 1.71 3.46 -0.59
C LEU A 124 3.16 3.24 -0.99
N GLU A 125 3.43 2.03 -1.50
CA GLU A 125 4.67 1.71 -2.20
C GLU A 125 4.31 1.23 -3.60
N SER A 126 4.81 1.95 -4.60
CA SER A 126 4.66 1.58 -6.00
C SER A 126 5.66 0.49 -6.40
N ASP A 127 5.30 -0.32 -7.40
CA ASP A 127 6.20 -1.36 -7.90
C ASP A 127 7.53 -0.75 -8.38
N ILE A 128 8.62 -1.20 -7.76
CA ILE A 128 9.98 -0.74 -8.03
C ILE A 128 10.37 -0.89 -9.51
N LEU A 129 9.78 -1.85 -10.21
CA LEU A 129 10.01 -2.05 -11.65
C LEU A 129 9.61 -0.81 -12.46
N GLY A 130 8.52 -0.12 -12.09
CA GLY A 130 8.07 1.09 -12.78
C GLY A 130 9.13 2.21 -12.72
N LYS A 131 9.77 2.39 -11.57
CA LYS A 131 10.83 3.39 -11.36
C LYS A 131 12.07 3.09 -12.19
N TYR A 132 12.47 1.82 -12.26
CA TYR A 132 13.61 1.41 -13.09
C TYR A 132 13.32 1.56 -14.59
N VAL A 133 12.11 1.21 -15.03
CA VAL A 133 11.67 1.39 -16.42
C VAL A 133 11.68 2.86 -16.80
N GLU A 134 11.15 3.75 -15.96
CA GLU A 134 11.22 5.19 -16.23
C GLU A 134 12.68 5.66 -16.34
N ARG A 135 13.50 5.35 -15.34
CA ARG A 135 14.91 5.80 -15.33
C ARG A 135 15.68 5.29 -16.54
N PHE A 136 15.33 4.10 -17.05
CA PHE A 136 15.90 3.55 -18.27
C PHE A 136 15.41 4.31 -19.52
N ALA A 137 14.10 4.58 -19.61
CA ALA A 137 13.48 5.26 -20.76
C ALA A 137 13.79 6.77 -20.83
N ALA A 138 14.14 7.40 -19.70
CA ALA A 138 14.57 8.80 -19.64
C ALA A 138 16.03 9.03 -20.08
N ARG A 139 16.73 7.98 -20.51
CA ARG A 139 18.05 8.05 -21.14
C ARG A 139 17.91 8.16 -22.66
#